data_AF-A0A7S0WNA1-F1
#
_entry.id   AF-A0A7S0WNA1-F1
#
_cell.length_a   1.000
_cell.length_b   1.000
_cell.length_c   1.000
_cell.angle_alpha   90.00
_cell.angle_beta   90.00
_cell.angle_gamma   90.00
#
_symmetry.space_group_name_H-M   'P 1'
#
loop_
_entity.id
_entity.type
_entity.pdbx_description
1 polymer ?
#
loop_
_entity_poly.entity_id
_entity_poly.type
_entity_poly.pdbx_seq_one_letter_code
_entity_poly.pdbx_strand_id
1 'polypeptide(L)'
;AESSRADVIDSITQFLRPNHIHQVLIVSYETFRIHAERFTKEGSCDLLICDEAHRLKNGGTQTNKALDSLPCKRRILLSGTPLQNDLGEFYAMVSFCNPAVLGSPDDFNKYYARYILTAREPEATDEEK
;
A
#
# COMPACT_ATOMS: atom_id res chain seq x y z
N ALA A 1 -6.87 9.12 -26.48
CA ALA A 1 -6.12 8.14 -27.29
C ALA A 1 -5.52 7.15 -26.30
N GLU A 2 -5.83 5.85 -26.42
CA GLU A 2 -5.17 4.84 -25.60
C GLU A 2 -3.69 4.82 -25.99
N SER A 3 -2.81 5.04 -25.00
CA SER A 3 -1.37 4.97 -25.20
C SER A 3 -1.00 3.53 -25.52
N SER A 4 -0.20 3.30 -26.57
CA SER A 4 0.18 1.95 -26.96
C SER A 4 1.05 1.31 -25.86
N ARG A 5 1.10 -0.03 -25.83
CA ARG A 5 1.99 -0.74 -24.90
C ARG A 5 3.45 -0.29 -25.01
N ALA A 6 3.89 0.08 -26.22
CA ALA A 6 5.24 0.58 -26.45
C ALA A 6 5.45 1.94 -25.76
N ASP A 7 4.49 2.86 -25.88
CA ASP A 7 4.55 4.19 -25.28
C ASP A 7 4.60 4.12 -23.74
N VAL A 8 3.83 3.20 -23.14
CA VAL A 8 3.84 2.97 -21.69
C VAL A 8 5.20 2.49 -21.23
N ILE A 9 5.79 1.53 -21.94
CA ILE A 9 7.11 0.99 -21.61
C ILE A 9 8.19 2.07 -21.77
N ASP A 10 8.11 2.88 -22.81
CA ASP A 10 9.07 3.97 -23.04
C ASP A 10 8.97 5.03 -21.93
N SER A 11 7.76 5.41 -21.53
CA SER A 11 7.51 6.36 -20.42
C SER A 11 8.11 5.85 -19.10
N ILE A 12 7.86 4.58 -18.76
CA ILE A 12 8.46 3.95 -17.56
C ILE A 12 9.98 3.91 -17.67
N THR A 13 10.50 3.56 -18.84
CA THR A 13 11.95 3.47 -19.06
C THR A 13 12.61 4.84 -18.92
N GLN A 14 11.98 5.90 -19.43
CA GLN A 14 12.48 7.26 -19.34
C GLN A 14 12.49 7.77 -17.88
N PHE A 15 11.46 7.45 -17.10
CA PHE A 15 11.40 7.75 -15.67
C PHE A 15 12.53 7.06 -14.88
N LEU A 16 12.84 5.80 -15.21
CA LEU A 16 13.87 5.01 -14.52
C LEU A 16 15.32 5.36 -14.92
N ARG A 17 15.54 6.24 -15.90
CA ARG A 17 16.91 6.62 -16.32
C ARG A 17 17.61 7.44 -15.23
N PRO A 18 18.92 7.26 -15.03
CA PRO A 18 19.74 8.22 -14.28
C PRO A 18 19.61 9.62 -14.90
N ASN A 19 19.50 10.68 -14.09
CA ASN A 19 19.26 12.06 -14.54
C ASN A 19 17.99 12.21 -15.42
N HIS A 20 16.90 11.59 -15.01
CA HIS A 20 15.59 11.72 -15.64
C HIS A 20 15.07 13.17 -15.57
N ILE A 21 14.56 13.65 -16.70
CA ILE A 21 13.89 14.97 -16.80
C ILE A 21 12.52 14.90 -16.12
N HIS A 22 11.89 13.73 -16.11
CA HIS A 22 10.57 13.50 -15.51
C HIS A 22 10.71 13.00 -14.07
N GLN A 23 10.35 13.85 -13.11
CA GLN A 23 10.41 13.53 -11.68
C GLN A 23 9.14 12.85 -11.15
N VAL A 24 8.08 12.80 -11.95
CA VAL A 24 6.77 12.27 -11.56
C VAL A 24 6.30 11.28 -12.62
N LEU A 25 5.86 10.11 -12.15
CA LEU A 25 5.18 9.09 -12.96
C LEU A 25 3.77 8.90 -12.41
N ILE A 26 2.78 9.07 -13.27
CA ILE A 26 1.38 8.74 -12.95
C ILE A 26 1.03 7.46 -13.69
N VAL A 27 0.58 6.45 -12.96
CA VAL A 27 0.29 5.12 -13.49
C VAL A 27 -0.89 4.51 -12.75
N SER A 28 -1.73 3.77 -13.46
CA SER A 28 -2.80 2.99 -12.83
C SER A 28 -2.23 1.80 -12.06
N TYR A 29 -2.99 1.28 -11.09
CA TYR A 29 -2.61 0.07 -10.36
C TYR A 29 -2.38 -1.13 -11.30
N GLU A 30 -3.23 -1.26 -12.31
CA GLU A 30 -3.17 -2.36 -13.28
C GLU A 30 -1.88 -2.29 -14.12
N THR A 31 -1.54 -1.11 -14.64
CA THR A 31 -0.33 -0.90 -15.43
C THR A 31 0.93 -1.06 -14.57
N PHE A 32 0.92 -0.53 -13.35
CA PHE A 32 2.04 -0.71 -12.43
C PHE A 32 2.27 -2.19 -12.12
N ARG A 33 1.21 -2.95 -11.80
CA ARG A 33 1.31 -4.38 -11.50
C ARG A 33 1.97 -5.17 -12.64
N ILE A 34 1.65 -4.85 -13.90
CA ILE A 34 2.21 -5.52 -15.08
C ILE A 34 3.71 -5.22 -15.25
N HIS A 35 4.19 -4.07 -14.73
CA HIS A 35 5.54 -3.58 -14.96
C HIS A 35 6.40 -3.44 -13.69
N ALA A 36 5.91 -3.93 -12.54
CA ALA A 36 6.55 -3.77 -11.24
C ALA A 36 8.00 -4.30 -11.20
N GLU A 37 8.29 -5.37 -11.94
CA GLU A 37 9.64 -5.96 -12.06
C GLU A 37 10.72 -4.97 -12.56
N ARG A 38 10.32 -3.90 -13.24
CA ARG A 38 11.22 -2.87 -13.75
C ARG A 38 11.72 -1.93 -12.65
N PHE A 39 10.99 -1.83 -11.54
CA PHE A 39 11.28 -0.92 -10.43
C PHE A 39 12.09 -1.58 -9.31
N THR A 40 12.76 -2.71 -9.60
CA THR A 40 13.47 -3.53 -8.59
C THR A 40 14.74 -2.90 -8.02
N LYS A 41 15.26 -1.84 -8.66
CA LYS A 41 16.48 -1.18 -8.20
C LYS A 41 16.17 -0.16 -7.11
N GLU A 42 17.02 -0.09 -6.07
CA GLU A 42 16.97 1.02 -5.12
C GLU A 42 17.09 2.36 -5.84
N GLY A 43 16.32 3.35 -5.37
CA GLY A 43 16.25 4.67 -6.02
C GLY A 43 15.33 4.72 -7.25
N SER A 44 14.63 3.63 -7.60
CA SER A 44 13.60 3.67 -8.66
C SER A 44 12.40 4.56 -8.30
N CYS A 45 12.14 4.77 -7.01
CA CYS A 45 11.07 5.63 -6.52
C CYS A 45 11.35 6.03 -5.05
N ASP A 46 11.37 7.32 -4.74
CA ASP A 46 11.56 7.80 -3.36
C ASP A 46 10.24 8.02 -2.59
N LEU A 47 9.14 8.26 -3.31
CA LEU A 47 7.81 8.54 -2.78
C LEU A 47 6.74 7.85 -3.63
N LEU A 48 5.99 6.95 -3.01
CA LEU A 48 4.80 6.33 -3.60
C LEU A 48 3.54 6.98 -3.01
N ILE A 49 2.66 7.45 -3.89
CA ILE A 49 1.34 7.95 -3.51
C ILE A 49 0.30 7.04 -4.16
N CYS A 50 -0.53 6.42 -3.34
CA CYS A 50 -1.61 5.54 -3.75
C CYS A 50 -2.94 6.26 -3.53
N ASP A 51 -3.57 6.65 -4.64
CA ASP A 51 -4.92 7.22 -4.61
C ASP A 51 -5.99 6.12 -4.48
N GLU A 52 -7.13 6.45 -3.91
CA GLU A 52 -8.22 5.52 -3.61
C GLU A 52 -7.75 4.25 -2.90
N ALA A 53 -6.94 4.43 -1.85
CA ALA A 53 -6.25 3.37 -1.11
C ALA A 53 -7.20 2.33 -0.49
N HIS A 54 -8.51 2.61 -0.40
CA HIS A 54 -9.51 1.60 -0.08
C HIS A 54 -9.45 0.39 -1.04
N ARG A 55 -8.95 0.55 -2.27
CA ARG A 55 -8.68 -0.56 -3.20
C ARG A 55 -7.60 -1.53 -2.70
N LEU A 56 -6.75 -1.10 -1.76
CA LEU A 56 -5.63 -1.86 -1.19
C LEU A 56 -5.96 -2.56 0.14
N LYS A 57 -7.21 -2.46 0.61
CA LYS A 57 -7.66 -3.00 1.91
C LYS A 57 -7.38 -4.50 2.09
N ASN A 58 -7.35 -5.24 0.99
CA ASN A 58 -7.05 -6.67 0.97
C ASN A 58 -5.54 -6.91 0.77
N GLY A 59 -4.81 -7.01 1.88
CA GLY A 59 -3.35 -7.24 1.94
C GLY A 59 -2.78 -8.28 0.96
N GLY A 60 -3.56 -9.33 0.65
CA GLY A 60 -3.12 -10.45 -0.18
C GLY A 60 -3.24 -10.27 -1.70
N THR A 61 -3.70 -9.12 -2.20
CA THR A 61 -3.89 -8.94 -3.65
C THR A 61 -2.57 -8.92 -4.43
N GLN A 62 -2.60 -9.31 -5.71
CA GLN A 62 -1.43 -9.18 -6.58
C GLN A 62 -0.96 -7.73 -6.72
N THR A 63 -1.88 -6.77 -6.62
CA THR A 63 -1.57 -5.33 -6.63
C THR A 63 -0.77 -4.94 -5.39
N ASN A 64 -1.18 -5.37 -4.20
CA ASN A 64 -0.44 -5.10 -2.96
C ASN A 64 0.95 -5.71 -3.02
N LYS A 65 1.08 -6.97 -3.45
CA LYS A 65 2.39 -7.63 -3.61
C LYS A 65 3.31 -6.87 -4.58
N ALA A 66 2.76 -6.38 -5.69
CA ALA A 66 3.52 -5.59 -6.66
C ALA A 66 3.99 -4.26 -6.05
N LEU A 67 3.09 -3.52 -5.38
CA LEU A 67 3.42 -2.25 -4.72
C LEU A 67 4.40 -2.45 -3.56
N ASP A 68 4.26 -3.54 -2.81
CA ASP A 68 5.16 -3.88 -1.70
C ASP A 68 6.58 -4.19 -2.18
N SER A 69 6.70 -4.80 -3.36
CA SER A 69 8.01 -5.06 -3.99
C SER A 69 8.75 -3.80 -4.44
N LEU A 70 8.07 -2.65 -4.51
CA LEU A 70 8.69 -1.37 -4.87
C LEU A 70 9.62 -0.91 -3.73
N PRO A 71 10.94 -0.78 -3.97
CA PRO A 71 11.89 -0.25 -3.00
C PRO A 71 11.68 1.27 -2.88
N CYS A 72 10.74 1.66 -2.05
CA CYS A 72 10.34 3.04 -1.83
C CYS A 72 10.37 3.41 -0.34
N LYS A 73 11.03 4.53 -0.03
CA LYS A 73 11.27 4.98 1.35
C LYS A 73 10.04 5.57 2.02
N ARG A 74 9.14 6.21 1.26
CA ARG A 74 7.98 6.91 1.79
C ARG A 74 6.74 6.50 1.01
N ARG A 75 5.69 6.11 1.73
CA ARG A 75 4.42 5.67 1.15
C ARG A 75 3.28 6.49 1.75
N ILE A 76 2.43 7.03 0.90
CA ILE A 76 1.24 7.81 1.27
C ILE A 76 0.03 7.12 0.65
N LEU A 77 -0.97 6.83 1.49
CA LEU A 77 -2.28 6.34 1.07
C LEU A 77 -3.29 7.48 1.16
N LEU A 78 -3.97 7.77 0.07
CA LEU A 78 -5.08 8.73 0.00
C LEU A 78 -6.38 7.95 -0.18
N SER A 79 -7.42 8.29 0.57
CA SER A 79 -8.73 7.63 0.44
C SER A 79 -9.83 8.63 0.75
N GLY A 80 -10.84 8.70 -0.11
CA GLY A 80 -12.05 9.48 0.14
C GLY A 80 -13.02 8.79 1.11
N THR A 81 -12.91 7.46 1.26
CA THR A 81 -13.72 6.71 2.21
C THR A 81 -13.00 6.59 3.55
N PRO A 82 -13.70 6.81 4.68
CA PRO A 82 -13.12 6.53 5.98
C PRO A 82 -12.73 5.05 6.04
N LEU A 83 -11.67 4.77 6.77
CA LEU A 83 -11.28 3.40 7.07
C LEU A 83 -12.47 2.69 7.72
N GLN A 84 -12.85 1.54 7.17
CA GLN A 84 -13.96 0.75 7.69
C GLN A 84 -13.60 0.22 9.08
N ASN A 85 -14.62 -0.19 9.84
CA ASN A 85 -14.43 -0.69 11.20
C ASN A 85 -13.88 -2.14 11.23
N ASP A 86 -12.88 -2.41 10.40
CA ASP A 86 -12.20 -3.68 10.24
C ASP A 86 -10.72 -3.51 10.58
N LEU A 87 -10.28 -4.20 11.64
CA LEU A 87 -8.91 -4.08 12.15
C LEU A 87 -7.89 -4.80 11.25
N GLY A 88 -8.32 -5.78 10.45
CA GLY A 88 -7.48 -6.42 9.45
C GLY A 88 -7.17 -5.47 8.29
N GLU A 89 -8.18 -4.74 7.80
CA GLU A 89 -7.99 -3.68 6.81
C GLU A 89 -7.09 -2.55 7.34
N PHE A 90 -7.31 -2.13 8.60
CA PHE A 90 -6.43 -1.17 9.27
C PHE A 90 -4.97 -1.65 9.29
N TYR A 91 -4.75 -2.87 9.77
CA TYR A 91 -3.42 -3.46 9.83
C TYR A 91 -2.76 -3.51 8.46
N ALA A 92 -3.49 -3.93 7.42
CA ALA A 92 -2.97 -4.01 6.06
C ALA A 92 -2.53 -2.64 5.54
N MET A 93 -3.35 -1.60 5.70
CA MET A 93 -3.03 -0.25 5.24
C MET A 93 -1.86 0.38 6.02
N VAL A 94 -1.83 0.21 7.34
CA VAL A 94 -0.74 0.75 8.18
C VAL A 94 0.58 0.03 7.89
N SER A 95 0.55 -1.30 7.80
CA SER A 95 1.75 -2.11 7.52
C SER A 95 2.29 -1.84 6.12
N PHE A 96 1.42 -1.52 5.15
CA PHE A 96 1.83 -1.10 3.82
C PHE A 96 2.58 0.23 3.83
N CYS A 97 2.10 1.22 4.61
CA CYS A 97 2.73 2.53 4.74
C CYS A 97 4.03 2.51 5.54
N ASN A 98 4.01 1.79 6.66
CA ASN A 98 5.09 1.75 7.64
C ASN A 98 5.29 0.30 8.11
N PRO A 99 6.07 -0.49 7.34
CA PRO A 99 6.32 -1.89 7.67
C PRO A 99 6.87 -2.06 9.09
N ALA A 100 6.43 -3.13 9.76
CA ALA A 100 6.82 -3.52 11.12
C ALA A 100 6.37 -2.61 12.28
N VAL A 101 5.70 -1.48 12.03
CA VAL A 101 5.24 -0.59 13.13
C VAL A 101 4.23 -1.26 14.07
N LEU A 102 3.44 -2.20 13.55
CA LEU A 102 2.45 -2.98 14.32
C LEU A 102 2.91 -4.42 14.62
N GLY A 103 4.15 -4.77 14.28
CA GLY A 103 4.66 -6.15 14.37
C GLY A 103 4.12 -7.06 13.28
N SER A 104 4.11 -8.37 13.54
CA SER A 104 3.48 -9.36 12.66
C SER A 104 1.94 -9.34 12.79
N PRO A 105 1.19 -9.97 11.87
CA PRO A 105 -0.27 -10.06 12.01
C PRO A 105 -0.69 -10.75 13.32
N ASP A 106 0.09 -11.72 13.79
CA ASP A 106 -0.17 -12.43 15.04
C ASP A 106 0.09 -11.53 16.26
N ASP A 107 1.16 -10.71 16.22
CA ASP A 107 1.43 -9.71 17.25
C ASP A 107 0.31 -8.67 17.30
N PHE A 108 -0.10 -8.16 16.14
CA PHE A 108 -1.18 -7.19 16.05
C PHE A 108 -2.48 -7.75 16.65
N ASN A 109 -2.83 -9.00 16.33
CA ASN A 109 -4.00 -9.66 16.89
C ASN A 109 -3.90 -9.83 18.41
N LYS A 110 -2.73 -10.27 18.90
CA LYS A 110 -2.49 -10.54 20.32
C LYS A 110 -2.50 -9.27 21.18
N TYR A 111 -1.85 -8.20 20.71
CA TYR A 111 -1.60 -6.99 21.49
C TYR A 111 -2.62 -5.87 21.27
N TYR A 112 -3.34 -5.86 20.13
CA TYR A 112 -4.30 -4.80 19.79
C TYR A 112 -5.68 -5.35 19.45
N ALA A 113 -5.79 -6.14 18.39
CA ALA A 113 -7.10 -6.43 17.80
C ALA A 113 -8.04 -7.17 18.77
N ARG A 114 -7.51 -8.16 19.51
CA ARG A 114 -8.29 -8.91 20.49
C ARG A 114 -8.92 -8.00 21.54
N TYR A 115 -8.14 -7.07 22.12
CA TYR A 115 -8.64 -6.16 23.15
C TYR A 115 -9.69 -5.19 22.61
N ILE A 116 -9.46 -4.62 21.42
CA ILE A 116 -10.41 -3.72 20.77
C ILE A 116 -11.73 -4.43 20.46
N LEU A 117 -11.68 -5.69 20.02
CA LEU A 117 -12.88 -6.47 19.73
C LEU A 117 -13.61 -6.86 21.01
N THR A 118 -12.91 -7.33 22.04
CA THR A 118 -13.53 -7.63 23.34
C THR A 118 -14.23 -6.41 23.94
N ALA A 119 -13.60 -5.23 23.91
CA ALA A 119 -14.18 -3.98 24.40
C ALA A 119 -15.48 -3.57 23.70
N ARG A 120 -15.72 -4.06 22.47
CA ARG A 120 -16.91 -3.75 21.67
C ARG A 120 -18.08 -4.70 21.92
N GLU A 121 -17.84 -5.82 22.59
CA GLU A 121 -18.91 -6.77 22.88
C GLU A 121 -19.89 -6.16 23.88
N PRO A 122 -21.21 -6.37 23.71
CA PRO A 122 -22.22 -5.82 24.61
C PRO A 122 -22.01 -6.23 26.08
N GLU A 123 -21.47 -7.45 26.27
CA GLU A 123 -21.21 -8.06 27.58
C GLU A 123 -19.83 -7.70 28.15
N ALA A 124 -19.08 -6.81 27.49
CA ALA A 124 -17.78 -6.37 27.98
C ALA A 124 -17.91 -5.69 29.35
N THR A 125 -17.05 -6.10 30.29
CA THR A 125 -16.97 -5.49 31.62
C THR A 125 -16.45 -4.06 31.53
N ASP A 126 -16.69 -3.25 32.56
CA ASP A 126 -16.16 -1.87 32.60
C ASP A 126 -14.63 -1.81 32.62
N GLU A 127 -13.95 -2.89 33.04
CA GLU A 127 -12.49 -3.01 32.99
C GLU A 127 -11.98 -3.36 31.57
N GLU A 128 -12.83 -3.96 30.72
CA GLU A 128 -12.50 -4.35 29.35
C GLU A 128 -12.83 -3.26 28.30
N LYS A 129 -13.61 -2.24 28.67
CA LYS A 129 -13.99 -1.09 27.82
C LYS A 129 -12.93 0.01 27.85
#